data_AF-F7ZYX4-F1
#
_entry.id   AF-F7ZYX4-F1
#
_cell.length_a   1.000
_cell.length_b   1.000
_cell.length_c   1.000
_cell.angle_alpha   90.00
_cell.angle_beta   90.00
_cell.angle_gamma   90.00
#
_symmetry.space_group_name_H-M   'P 1'
#
loop_
_entity.id
_entity.type
_entity.pdbx_description
1 polymer ?
#
loop_
_entity_poly.entity_id
_entity_poly.type
_entity_poly.pdbx_seq_one_letter_code
_entity_poly.pdbx_strand_id
1 'polypeptide(L)'
;MRYVGFLLLIGLVVFCVIEIVNSEDDERLGVHPALWVLAVLLVPVLGSIIWLAVSRSRRSAARTRRPGWGDPAGPSGAPAAPDDDEEFLWRLEQERKRRARSQDADEPPHDAPGPA
;
A
#
# COMPACT_ATOMS: atom_id res chain seq x y z
N MET A 1 -4.33 -22.88 9.59
CA MET A 1 -3.52 -23.07 8.37
C MET A 1 -2.42 -22.02 8.15
N ARG A 2 -2.64 -20.71 8.37
CA ARG A 2 -1.64 -19.65 8.06
C ARG A 2 -0.30 -19.81 8.79
N TYR A 3 -0.31 -20.32 10.03
CA TYR A 3 0.90 -20.51 10.83
C TYR A 3 1.67 -21.80 10.53
N VAL A 4 1.08 -22.72 9.76
CA VAL A 4 1.68 -24.05 9.50
C VAL A 4 3.00 -23.91 8.74
N GLY A 5 3.08 -23.06 7.73
CA GLY A 5 4.31 -22.81 6.98
C GLY A 5 5.41 -22.16 7.85
N PHE A 6 5.03 -21.26 8.76
CA PHE A 6 5.99 -20.60 9.66
C PHE A 6 6.54 -21.58 10.71
N LEU A 7 5.68 -22.43 11.27
CA LEU A 7 6.09 -23.49 12.20
C LEU A 7 6.98 -24.54 11.50
N LEU A 8 6.69 -24.88 10.23
CA LEU A 8 7.54 -25.76 9.44
C LEU A 8 8.94 -25.16 9.23
N LEU A 9 9.03 -23.87 8.90
CA LEU A 9 10.30 -23.16 8.75
C LEU A 9 11.11 -23.22 10.05
N ILE A 10 10.48 -22.88 11.19
CA ILE A 10 11.14 -22.93 12.50
C ILE A 10 11.58 -24.36 12.83
N GLY A 11 10.69 -25.34 12.65
CA GLY A 11 10.99 -26.74 12.90
C GLY A 11 12.16 -27.26 12.06
N LEU A 12 12.22 -26.89 10.78
CA LEU A 12 13.32 -27.22 9.88
C LEU A 12 14.64 -26.57 10.35
N VAL A 13 14.62 -25.29 10.70
CA VAL A 13 15.81 -24.58 11.22
C VAL A 13 16.32 -25.26 12.50
N VAL A 14 15.43 -25.54 13.45
CA VAL A 14 15.79 -26.21 14.71
C VAL A 14 16.33 -27.62 14.44
N PHE A 15 15.68 -28.40 13.56
CA PHE A 15 16.13 -29.73 13.18
C PHE A 15 17.54 -29.69 12.59
N CYS A 16 17.80 -28.81 11.61
CA CYS A 16 19.11 -28.67 11.01
C CYS A 16 20.17 -28.22 12.02
N VAL A 17 19.83 -27.35 12.98
CA VAL A 17 20.76 -26.97 14.06
C VAL A 17 21.08 -28.16 14.96
N ILE A 18 20.09 -28.98 15.32
CA ILE A 18 20.30 -30.18 16.15
C ILE A 18 21.15 -31.21 15.40
N GLU A 19 20.88 -31.43 14.11
CA GLU A 19 21.71 -32.24 13.21
C GLU A 19 23.15 -31.72 13.23
N ILE A 20 23.36 -30.45 12.91
CA ILE A 20 24.67 -29.80 12.91
C ILE A 20 25.31 -29.81 14.30
N VAL A 21 24.60 -29.87 15.43
CA VAL A 21 25.28 -30.00 16.73
C VAL A 21 25.72 -31.44 16.99
N ASN A 22 24.95 -32.42 16.51
CA ASN A 22 25.23 -33.84 16.71
C ASN A 22 26.18 -34.45 15.67
N SER A 23 26.36 -33.84 14.48
CA SER A 23 27.25 -34.37 13.44
C SER A 23 28.72 -34.41 13.88
N GLU A 24 29.44 -35.47 13.51
CA GLU A 24 30.86 -35.64 13.80
C GLU A 24 31.73 -34.77 12.86
N ASP A 25 32.98 -34.48 13.24
CA ASP A 25 33.86 -33.56 12.49
C ASP A 25 34.16 -34.03 11.06
N ASP A 26 34.18 -35.34 10.82
CA ASP A 26 34.37 -35.94 9.49
C ASP A 26 33.23 -35.62 8.51
N GLU A 27 32.01 -35.39 9.01
CA GLU A 27 30.84 -35.08 8.18
C GLU A 27 30.79 -33.61 7.75
N ARG A 28 31.58 -32.74 8.40
CA ARG A 28 31.57 -31.29 8.17
C ARG A 28 32.59 -30.82 7.16
N LEU A 29 33.28 -31.73 6.48
CA LEU A 29 34.38 -31.42 5.55
C LEU A 29 35.50 -30.58 6.21
N GLY A 30 35.69 -30.71 7.52
CA GLY A 30 36.64 -29.90 8.31
C GLY A 30 36.21 -28.44 8.53
N VAL A 31 34.97 -28.08 8.21
CA VAL A 31 34.43 -26.72 8.39
C VAL A 31 33.86 -26.56 9.80
N HIS A 32 34.17 -25.44 10.45
CA HIS A 32 33.74 -25.15 11.82
C HIS A 32 32.20 -25.20 11.97
N PRO A 33 31.65 -25.87 13.01
CA PRO A 33 30.21 -26.04 13.23
C PRO A 33 29.40 -24.74 13.15
N ALA A 34 29.95 -23.65 13.67
CA ALA A 34 29.30 -22.35 13.69
C ALA A 34 29.00 -21.79 12.28
N LEU A 35 29.81 -22.11 11.27
CA LEU A 35 29.57 -21.67 9.89
C LEU A 35 28.33 -22.35 9.30
N TRP A 36 28.14 -23.64 9.59
CA TRP A 36 26.97 -24.39 9.16
C TRP A 36 25.70 -23.89 9.85
N VAL A 37 25.75 -23.62 11.16
CA VAL A 37 24.63 -23.00 11.89
C VAL A 37 24.28 -21.63 11.30
N LEU A 38 25.29 -20.80 11.04
CA LEU A 38 25.09 -19.47 10.47
C LEU A 38 24.45 -19.55 9.08
N ALA A 39 24.86 -20.50 8.23
CA ALA A 39 24.26 -20.71 6.92
C ALA A 39 22.78 -21.07 7.01
N VAL A 40 22.40 -22.00 7.89
CA VAL A 40 20.99 -22.40 8.11
C VAL A 40 20.14 -21.22 8.60
N LEU A 41 20.69 -20.35 9.44
CA LEU A 41 20.01 -19.14 9.92
C LEU A 41 19.93 -18.05 8.85
N LEU A 42 20.94 -17.92 8.00
CA LEU A 42 21.00 -16.90 6.95
C LEU A 42 20.02 -17.18 5.81
N VAL A 43 19.84 -18.44 5.41
CA VAL A 43 18.94 -18.81 4.30
C VAL A 43 17.53 -18.21 4.43
N PRO A 44 16.79 -18.37 5.54
CA PRO A 44 15.45 -17.80 5.68
C PRO A 44 15.47 -16.26 5.72
N VAL A 45 16.50 -15.66 6.32
CA VAL A 45 16.66 -14.20 6.39
C VAL A 45 16.93 -13.62 5.00
N LEU A 46 17.88 -14.20 4.25
CA LEU A 46 18.21 -13.80 2.89
C LEU A 46 17.02 -13.98 1.96
N GLY A 47 16.30 -15.11 2.03
CA GLY A 47 15.08 -15.33 1.26
C GLY A 47 14.03 -14.24 1.51
N SER A 48 13.85 -13.85 2.78
CA SER A 48 12.92 -12.79 3.16
C SER A 48 13.35 -11.41 2.65
N ILE A 49 14.65 -11.08 2.75
CA ILE A 49 15.21 -9.82 2.27
C ILE A 49 15.08 -9.72 0.74
N ILE A 50 15.44 -10.79 0.02
CA ILE A 50 15.33 -10.85 -1.44
C ILE A 50 13.87 -10.67 -1.86
N TRP A 51 12.93 -11.36 -1.20
CA TRP A 51 11.51 -11.18 -1.48
C TRP A 51 11.05 -9.75 -1.23
N LEU A 52 11.50 -9.12 -0.15
CA LEU A 52 11.16 -7.73 0.15
C LEU A 52 11.74 -6.77 -0.90
N ALA A 53 12.99 -6.97 -1.31
CA ALA A 53 13.64 -6.18 -2.35
C ALA A 53 12.92 -6.33 -3.71
N VAL A 54 12.63 -7.57 -4.14
CA VAL A 54 11.90 -7.86 -5.38
C VAL A 54 10.47 -7.34 -5.34
N SER A 55 9.77 -7.52 -4.21
CA SER A 55 8.41 -7.02 -4.07
C SER A 55 8.36 -5.48 -4.04
N ARG A 56 9.41 -4.83 -3.51
CA ARG A 56 9.52 -3.36 -3.55
C ARG A 56 9.86 -2.87 -4.95
N SER A 57 10.76 -3.53 -5.67
CA SER A 57 11.08 -3.16 -7.06
C SER A 57 9.88 -3.33 -7.99
N ARG A 58 9.12 -4.43 -7.85
CA ARG A 58 7.86 -4.65 -8.59
C ARG A 58 6.80 -3.60 -8.26
N ARG A 59 6.64 -3.23 -6.97
CA ARG A 59 5.70 -2.17 -6.55
C ARG A 59 6.10 -0.79 -7.06
N SER A 60 7.40 -0.48 -7.07
CA SER A 60 7.91 0.76 -7.67
C SER A 60 7.68 0.79 -9.19
N ALA A 61 7.99 -0.29 -9.90
CA ALA A 61 7.75 -0.39 -11.34
C ALA A 61 6.26 -0.32 -11.72
N ALA A 62 5.36 -0.89 -10.90
CA ALA A 62 3.92 -0.77 -11.07
C ALA A 62 3.43 0.68 -10.83
N ARG A 63 4.09 1.42 -9.92
CA ARG A 63 3.81 2.83 -9.65
C ARG A 63 4.26 3.74 -10.80
N THR A 64 5.35 3.41 -11.49
CA THR A 64 5.85 4.17 -12.65
C THR A 64 5.05 3.91 -13.94
N ARG A 65 4.26 2.83 -14.02
CA ARG A 65 3.39 2.53 -15.18
C ARG A 65 1.98 3.12 -15.12
N ARG A 66 1.64 3.93 -14.10
CA ARG A 66 0.41 4.73 -14.08
C ARG A 66 0.74 6.20 -14.31
N PRO A 67 0.44 6.79 -15.49
CA PRO A 67 0.29 8.22 -15.61
C PRO A 67 -1.13 8.55 -15.12
N GLY A 68 -1.24 9.14 -13.93
CA GLY A 68 -2.55 9.50 -13.39
C GLY A 68 -2.45 9.97 -11.95
N TRP A 69 -2.23 11.27 -11.83
CA TRP A 69 -2.49 12.19 -10.71
C TRP A 69 -3.01 11.58 -9.39
N GLY A 70 -2.30 11.87 -8.29
CA GLY A 70 -2.81 11.73 -6.92
C GLY A 70 -2.24 10.55 -6.13
N ASP A 71 -1.15 10.79 -5.39
CA ASP A 71 -0.93 10.06 -4.13
C ASP A 71 -1.91 10.67 -3.11
N PRO A 72 -2.63 9.86 -2.33
CA PRO A 72 -2.08 9.57 -1.02
C PRO A 72 -2.31 8.12 -0.58
N ALA A 73 -1.23 7.50 -0.10
CA ALA A 73 -1.20 6.60 1.06
C ALA A 73 -2.48 5.77 1.32
N GLY A 74 -2.55 4.55 0.76
CA GLY A 74 -3.53 3.57 1.23
C GLY A 74 -3.49 2.25 0.45
N PRO A 75 -3.69 1.10 1.11
CA PRO A 75 -3.81 -0.18 0.43
C PRO A 75 -5.05 -0.17 -0.45
N SER A 76 -4.84 -0.19 -1.77
CA SER A 76 -5.74 -0.68 -2.83
C SER A 76 -7.15 -1.08 -2.35
N GLY A 77 -8.07 -0.11 -2.32
CA GLY A 77 -9.46 -0.36 -1.93
C GLY A 77 -10.20 0.81 -1.28
N ALA A 78 -9.65 2.02 -1.21
CA ALA A 78 -10.46 3.18 -0.81
C ALA A 78 -11.46 3.49 -1.94
N PRO A 79 -12.79 3.41 -1.71
CA PRO A 79 -13.75 3.94 -2.66
C PRO A 79 -13.44 5.43 -2.89
N ALA A 80 -13.64 5.89 -4.13
CA ALA A 80 -13.61 7.32 -4.43
C ALA A 80 -14.50 8.04 -3.39
N ALA A 81 -13.98 9.11 -2.80
CA ALA A 81 -14.73 9.83 -1.80
C ALA A 81 -15.99 10.40 -2.48
N PRO A 82 -17.19 10.29 -1.88
CA PRO A 82 -18.45 10.68 -2.53
C PRO A 82 -18.56 12.15 -2.98
N ASP A 83 -17.58 12.99 -2.62
CA ASP A 83 -17.40 14.38 -3.04
C ASP A 83 -16.66 14.55 -4.37
N ASP A 84 -15.95 13.52 -4.85
CA ASP A 84 -15.21 13.53 -6.13
C ASP A 84 -16.03 12.99 -7.31
N ASP A 85 -17.34 12.74 -7.12
CA ASP A 85 -18.23 12.29 -8.18
C ASP A 85 -18.62 13.46 -9.13
N GLU A 86 -18.25 13.36 -10.41
CA GLU A 86 -18.56 14.39 -11.42
C GLU A 86 -20.05 14.74 -11.47
N GLU A 87 -20.91 13.74 -11.25
CA GLU A 87 -22.37 13.89 -11.24
C GLU A 87 -22.88 14.70 -10.02
N PHE A 88 -22.17 14.65 -8.88
CA PHE A 88 -22.50 15.46 -7.70
C PHE A 88 -22.11 16.93 -7.91
N LEU A 89 -20.92 17.18 -8.43
CA LEU A 89 -20.44 18.55 -8.73
C LEU A 89 -21.31 19.23 -9.79
N TRP A 90 -21.68 18.51 -10.85
CA TRP A 90 -22.57 19.01 -11.89
C TRP A 90 -23.95 19.42 -11.34
N ARG A 91 -24.50 18.65 -10.38
CA ARG A 91 -25.77 18.99 -9.72
C ARG A 91 -25.64 20.27 -8.88
N LEU A 92 -24.56 20.44 -8.11
CA LEU A 92 -24.32 21.66 -7.33
C LEU A 92 -24.15 22.90 -8.22
N GLU A 93 -23.45 22.77 -9.33
CA GLU A 93 -23.27 23.87 -10.29
C GLU A 93 -24.61 24.30 -10.91
N GLN A 94 -25.46 23.35 -11.28
CA GLN A 94 -26.81 23.64 -11.76
C GLN A 94 -27.67 24.35 -10.71
N GLU A 95 -27.62 23.90 -9.46
CA GLU A 95 -28.40 24.49 -8.38
C GLU A 95 -27.94 25.93 -8.11
N ARG A 96 -26.62 26.18 -8.10
CA ARG A 96 -26.05 27.53 -7.97
C ARG A 96 -26.51 28.45 -9.11
N LYS A 97 -26.52 27.95 -10.35
CA LYS A 97 -26.97 28.72 -11.52
C LYS A 97 -28.46 29.07 -11.45
N ARG A 98 -29.30 28.17 -10.94
CA ARG A 98 -30.72 28.43 -10.71
C ARG A 98 -30.93 29.51 -9.65
N ARG A 99 -30.22 29.42 -8.53
CA ARG A 99 -30.30 30.40 -7.42
C ARG A 99 -29.87 31.80 -7.85
N ALA A 100 -28.79 31.92 -8.62
CA ALA A 100 -28.33 33.20 -9.16
C ALA A 100 -29.41 33.85 -10.06
N ARG A 101 -30.03 33.07 -10.95
CA ARG A 101 -31.10 33.56 -11.82
C ARG A 101 -32.35 34.01 -11.06
N SER A 102 -32.68 33.39 -9.94
CA SER A 102 -33.79 33.83 -9.07
C SER A 102 -33.43 35.09 -8.27
N GLN A 103 -32.19 35.27 -7.83
CA GLN A 103 -31.76 36.48 -7.13
C GLN A 103 -31.80 37.71 -8.04
N ASP A 104 -31.34 37.59 -9.29
CA ASP A 104 -31.41 38.68 -10.27
C ASP A 104 -32.86 39.07 -10.65
N ALA A 105 -33.84 38.19 -10.41
CA ALA A 105 -35.25 38.44 -10.73
C ALA A 105 -36.02 39.13 -9.59
N ASP A 106 -35.51 39.06 -8.35
CA ASP A 106 -36.14 39.62 -7.15
C ASP A 106 -35.51 40.95 -6.69
N GLU A 107 -34.57 41.53 -7.44
CA GLU A 107 -34.02 42.86 -7.18
C GLU A 107 -34.84 43.94 -7.92
N PRO A 108 -35.81 44.62 -7.25
CA PRO A 108 -36.55 45.71 -7.87
C PRO A 108 -35.62 46.91 -8.12
N PRO A 109 -35.82 47.69 -9.19
CA PRO A 109 -35.03 48.90 -9.43
C PRO A 109 -35.20 49.90 -8.28
N HIS A 110 -34.20 50.01 -7.41
CA HIS A 110 -34.14 51.05 -6.38
C HIS A 110 -33.54 52.32 -7.00
N ASP A 111 -34.26 52.95 -7.91
CA ASP A 111 -34.02 54.33 -8.35
C ASP A 111 -35.28 54.89 -9.03
N ALA A 112 -36.26 55.30 -8.22
CA ALA A 112 -37.32 56.19 -8.66
C ALA A 112 -36.97 57.62 -8.19
N PRO A 113 -36.76 58.59 -9.10
CA PRO A 113 -36.67 59.99 -8.69
C PRO A 113 -38.06 60.46 -8.24
N GLY A 114 -38.16 60.94 -6.99
CA GLY A 114 -39.41 61.42 -6.40
C GLY A 114 -39.97 62.64 -7.14
N PRO A 115 -41.31 62.77 -7.26
CA PRO A 115 -41.92 63.93 -7.92
C PRO A 115 -41.84 65.18 -7.05
N ALA A 116 -41.51 66.31 -7.69
CA ALA A 116 -41.45 67.66 -7.14
C ALA A 116 -42.83 68.29 -6.93
#